data_AF-A0A453RP23-F1
#
_entry.id   AF-A0A453RP23-F1
#
_cell.length_a   1.000
_cell.length_b   1.000
_cell.length_c   1.000
_cell.angle_alpha   90.00
_cell.angle_beta   90.00
_cell.angle_gamma   90.00
#
_symmetry.space_group_name_H-M   'P 1'
#
loop_
_entity.id
_entity.type
_entity.pdbx_description
1 polymer ?
#
loop_
_entity_poly.entity_id
_entity_poly.type
_entity_poly.pdbx_seq_one_letter_code
_entity_poly.pdbx_strand_id
1 'polypeptide(L)'
;CSGLPLAIVTIGGFLATQQTTPLEWRKLNEHISAELELNPDLGPIMTVLNKSFDGLPYYLKPCFLYMSIFPKDREVSRRRLVRRWIAEGYSREVRGRSADEIAEGDFMELISRSMLRPSQQSIHGRKGVDACQVHDLIREISIKKSTEEDFVFTLEEGYGLSR
;
A
#
# COMPACT_ATOMS: atom_id res chain seq x y z
N CYS A 1 -5.83 8.44 1.31
CA CYS A 1 -5.57 9.09 0.00
C CYS A 1 -4.09 9.34 -0.29
N SER A 2 -3.19 9.23 0.70
CA SER A 2 -1.73 9.22 0.46
C SER A 2 -1.23 10.40 -0.36
N GLY A 3 -1.70 11.62 -0.05
CA GLY A 3 -1.28 12.82 -0.77
C GLY A 3 -1.67 12.90 -2.25
N LEU A 4 -2.36 11.90 -2.83
CA LEU A 4 -2.86 11.94 -4.20
C LEU A 4 -3.99 12.98 -4.28
N PRO A 5 -3.76 14.17 -4.88
CA PRO A 5 -4.73 15.26 -4.79
C PRO A 5 -6.07 14.86 -5.41
N LEU A 6 -6.03 14.11 -6.50
CA LEU A 6 -7.23 13.63 -7.17
C LEU A 6 -8.01 12.64 -6.30
N ALA A 7 -7.35 11.70 -5.61
CA ALA A 7 -8.04 10.80 -4.70
C ALA A 7 -8.67 11.56 -3.52
N ILE A 8 -7.98 12.59 -2.98
CA ILE A 8 -8.52 13.44 -1.91
C ILE A 8 -9.76 14.18 -2.38
N VAL A 9 -9.69 14.84 -3.54
CA VAL A 9 -10.82 15.61 -4.10
C VAL A 9 -11.99 14.69 -4.43
N THR A 10 -11.75 13.53 -5.03
CA THR A 10 -12.80 12.57 -5.35
C THR A 10 -13.49 12.06 -4.09
N ILE A 11 -12.72 11.66 -3.08
CA ILE A 11 -13.27 11.19 -1.79
C ILE A 11 -14.03 12.32 -1.09
N GLY A 12 -13.45 13.52 -1.01
CA GLY A 12 -14.10 14.67 -0.40
C GLY A 12 -15.41 15.06 -1.10
N GLY A 13 -15.44 15.01 -2.44
CA GLY A 13 -16.66 15.24 -3.22
C GLY A 13 -17.73 14.19 -2.98
N PHE A 14 -17.36 12.90 -2.97
CA PHE A 14 -18.27 11.81 -2.63
C PHE A 14 -18.86 11.96 -1.22
N LEU A 15 -18.01 12.30 -0.25
CA LEU A 15 -18.45 12.44 1.13
C LEU A 15 -19.34 13.66 1.34
N ALA A 16 -19.12 14.74 0.58
CA ALA A 16 -19.93 15.94 0.64
C ALA A 16 -21.37 15.74 0.15
N THR A 17 -21.62 14.74 -0.71
CA THR A 17 -22.97 14.41 -1.17
C THR A 17 -23.72 13.49 -0.21
N GLN A 18 -23.07 12.96 0.82
CA GLN A 18 -23.67 12.06 1.80
C GLN A 18 -23.96 12.79 3.12
N GLN A 19 -25.19 12.68 3.63
CA GLN A 19 -25.51 13.09 5.01
C GLN A 19 -25.07 11.98 5.97
N THR A 20 -23.77 11.90 6.25
CA THR A 20 -23.21 10.78 7.01
C THR A 20 -22.76 11.17 8.41
N THR A 21 -23.30 10.45 9.39
CA THR A 21 -22.92 10.47 10.80
C THR A 21 -21.55 9.84 11.00
N PRO A 22 -20.76 10.22 12.02
CA PRO A 22 -19.43 9.64 12.28
C PRO A 22 -19.39 8.10 12.32
N LEU A 23 -20.52 7.45 12.65
CA LEU A 23 -20.66 6.00 12.61
C LEU A 23 -20.61 5.45 11.18
N GLU A 24 -21.27 6.10 10.22
CA GLU A 24 -21.27 5.69 8.81
C GLU A 24 -19.89 5.88 8.19
N TRP A 25 -19.16 6.93 8.58
CA TRP A 25 -17.76 7.11 8.18
C TRP A 25 -16.85 5.99 8.67
N ARG A 26 -17.05 5.52 9.91
CA ARG A 26 -16.31 4.37 10.44
C ARG A 26 -16.65 3.10 9.67
N LYS A 27 -17.94 2.85 9.42
CA LYS A 27 -18.38 1.69 8.63
C LYS A 27 -17.80 1.70 7.23
N LEU A 28 -17.80 2.84 6.54
CA LEU A 28 -17.16 3.01 5.24
C LEU A 28 -15.65 2.70 5.31
N ASN A 29 -14.95 3.17 6.33
CA ASN A 29 -13.52 2.91 6.49
C ASN A 29 -13.20 1.45 6.84
N GLU A 30 -14.07 0.79 7.60
CA GLU A 30 -13.96 -0.63 7.96
C GLU A 30 -14.23 -1.55 6.75
N HIS A 31 -15.14 -1.15 5.87
CA HIS A 31 -15.58 -1.93 4.70
C HIS A 31 -15.10 -1.34 3.37
N ILE A 32 -14.03 -0.53 3.39
CA ILE A 32 -13.58 0.25 2.23
C ILE A 32 -13.28 -0.62 1.01
N SER A 33 -12.78 -1.84 1.20
CA SER A 33 -12.53 -2.82 0.14
C SER A 33 -13.81 -3.15 -0.63
N ALA A 34 -14.85 -3.57 0.10
CA ALA A 34 -16.14 -3.95 -0.48
C ALA A 34 -16.84 -2.75 -1.11
N GLU A 35 -16.74 -1.58 -0.48
CA GLU A 35 -17.30 -0.34 -1.00
C GLU A 35 -16.63 0.09 -2.32
N LEU A 36 -15.30 0.01 -2.43
CA LEU A 36 -14.57 0.31 -3.67
C LEU A 36 -14.94 -0.64 -4.83
N GLU A 37 -15.39 -1.86 -4.53
CA GLU A 37 -15.80 -2.85 -5.52
C GLU A 37 -17.27 -2.72 -5.92
N LEU A 38 -18.16 -2.51 -4.94
CA LEU A 38 -19.61 -2.61 -5.12
C LEU A 38 -20.30 -1.27 -5.31
N ASN A 39 -19.68 -0.17 -4.89
CA ASN A 39 -20.30 1.15 -4.91
C ASN A 39 -19.89 1.92 -6.19
N PRO A 40 -20.82 2.16 -7.13
CA PRO A 40 -20.50 2.86 -8.38
C PRO A 40 -19.96 4.28 -8.16
N ASP A 41 -20.39 4.94 -7.08
CA ASP A 41 -19.98 6.30 -6.75
C ASP A 41 -18.51 6.39 -6.32
N LEU A 42 -17.93 5.26 -5.87
CA LEU A 42 -16.51 5.14 -5.53
C LEU A 42 -15.64 4.69 -6.71
N GLY A 43 -16.25 4.32 -7.85
CA GLY A 43 -15.54 3.94 -9.08
C GLY A 43 -14.47 4.93 -9.56
N PRO A 44 -14.69 6.25 -9.48
CA PRO A 44 -13.66 7.24 -9.81
C PRO A 44 -12.41 7.13 -8.91
N ILE A 45 -12.55 6.81 -7.62
CA ILE A 45 -11.42 6.62 -6.70
C ILE A 45 -10.59 5.43 -7.17
N MET A 46 -11.26 4.33 -7.50
CA MET A 46 -10.59 3.13 -7.99
C MET A 46 -9.86 3.39 -9.31
N THR A 47 -10.42 4.22 -10.18
CA THR A 47 -9.75 4.66 -11.41
C THR A 47 -8.46 5.43 -11.12
N VAL A 48 -8.46 6.32 -10.13
CA VAL A 48 -7.26 7.06 -9.71
C VAL A 48 -6.20 6.10 -9.16
N LEU A 49 -6.59 5.17 -8.29
CA LEU A 49 -5.67 4.20 -7.69
C LEU A 49 -5.04 3.29 -8.74
N ASN A 50 -5.82 2.81 -9.71
CA ASN A 50 -5.29 2.03 -10.84
C ASN A 50 -4.25 2.84 -11.63
N LYS A 51 -4.56 4.10 -11.97
CA LYS A 51 -3.59 4.97 -12.68
C LYS A 51 -2.31 5.19 -11.87
N SER A 52 -2.42 5.30 -10.54
CA SER A 52 -1.25 5.41 -9.68
C SER A 52 -0.36 4.16 -9.73
N PHE A 53 -0.96 2.96 -9.77
CA PHE A 53 -0.24 1.70 -9.96
C PHE A 53 0.35 1.57 -11.38
N ASP A 54 -0.42 1.90 -12.41
CA ASP A 54 0.02 1.82 -13.80
C ASP A 54 1.19 2.76 -14.09
N GLY A 55 1.22 3.91 -13.42
CA GLY A 55 2.32 4.89 -13.47
C GLY A 55 3.57 4.48 -12.69
N LEU A 56 3.58 3.33 -11.99
CA LEU A 56 4.79 2.82 -11.35
C LEU A 56 5.75 2.25 -12.40
N PRO A 57 7.05 2.58 -12.31
CA PRO A 57 8.09 1.88 -13.05
C PRO A 57 7.99 0.38 -12.83
N TYR A 58 8.22 -0.39 -13.90
CA TYR A 58 8.10 -1.85 -13.86
C TYR A 58 8.88 -2.49 -12.70
N TYR A 59 10.10 -2.00 -12.42
CA TYR A 59 10.95 -2.53 -11.36
C TYR A 59 10.40 -2.30 -9.93
N LEU A 60 9.52 -1.31 -9.73
CA LEU A 60 8.89 -1.05 -8.43
C LEU A 60 7.61 -1.85 -8.21
N LYS A 61 6.98 -2.35 -9.28
CA LYS A 61 5.71 -3.07 -9.17
C LYS A 61 5.80 -4.30 -8.26
N PRO A 62 6.84 -5.16 -8.33
CA PRO A 62 6.95 -6.29 -7.42
C PRO A 62 7.06 -5.87 -5.95
N CYS A 63 7.90 -4.86 -5.64
CA CYS A 63 8.05 -4.32 -4.29
C CYS A 63 6.73 -3.74 -3.76
N PHE A 64 5.97 -3.07 -4.62
CA PHE A 64 4.64 -2.55 -4.33
C PHE A 64 3.63 -3.67 -4.07
N LEU A 65 3.51 -4.66 -4.97
CA LEU A 65 2.54 -5.75 -4.86
C LEU A 65 2.79 -6.61 -3.63
N TYR A 66 4.06 -6.79 -3.24
CA TYR A 66 4.44 -7.48 -2.00
C TYR A 66 3.84 -6.81 -0.76
N MET A 67 3.45 -5.54 -0.83
CA MET A 67 2.84 -4.85 0.30
C MET A 67 1.45 -5.38 0.67
N SER A 68 0.79 -6.14 -0.22
CA SER A 68 -0.54 -6.72 -0.02
C SER A 68 -0.63 -7.64 1.21
N ILE A 69 0.47 -8.29 1.60
CA ILE A 69 0.53 -9.22 2.74
C ILE A 69 0.55 -8.52 4.10
N PHE A 70 0.83 -7.23 4.15
CA PHE A 70 0.89 -6.52 5.42
C PHE A 70 -0.53 -6.13 5.84
N PRO A 71 -0.89 -6.37 7.12
CA PRO A 71 -2.22 -6.03 7.60
C PRO A 71 -2.40 -4.50 7.65
N LYS A 72 -3.66 -4.08 7.57
CA LYS A 72 -4.07 -2.68 7.70
C LYS A 72 -3.51 -2.06 8.99
N ASP A 73 -3.12 -0.78 8.92
CA ASP A 73 -2.63 0.03 10.05
C ASP A 73 -1.37 -0.49 10.78
N ARG A 74 -0.70 -1.54 10.27
CA ARG A 74 0.50 -2.09 10.90
C ARG A 74 1.77 -1.47 10.36
N GLU A 75 2.63 -1.05 11.29
CA GLU A 75 3.98 -0.60 10.94
C GLU A 75 4.87 -1.77 10.49
N VAL A 76 5.61 -1.51 9.42
CA VAL A 76 6.61 -2.40 8.86
C VAL A 76 7.96 -1.72 8.97
N SER A 77 8.90 -2.38 9.66
CA SER A 77 10.29 -1.91 9.72
C SER A 77 10.89 -1.88 8.32
N ARG A 78 11.51 -0.75 7.94
CA ARG A 78 12.22 -0.59 6.66
C ARG A 78 13.24 -1.70 6.44
N ARG A 79 14.07 -1.98 7.46
CA ARG A 79 15.08 -3.05 7.41
C ARG A 79 14.47 -4.42 7.12
N ARG A 80 13.31 -4.71 7.71
CA ARG A 80 12.61 -5.98 7.48
C ARG A 80 12.06 -6.05 6.05
N LEU A 81 11.53 -4.93 5.54
CA LEU A 81 10.96 -4.85 4.21
C LEU A 81 12.03 -4.99 3.12
N VAL A 82 13.10 -4.21 3.22
CA VAL A 82 14.27 -4.26 2.31
C VAL A 82 14.82 -5.69 2.19
N ARG A 83 15.03 -6.37 3.33
CA ARG A 83 15.52 -7.75 3.33
C ARG A 83 14.58 -8.73 2.65
N ARG A 84 13.27 -8.53 2.76
CA ARG A 84 12.27 -9.37 2.09
C ARG A 84 12.31 -9.15 0.58
N TRP A 85 12.34 -7.91 0.11
CA TRP A 85 12.45 -7.63 -1.33
C TRP A 85 13.72 -8.18 -1.96
N ILE A 86 14.86 -8.16 -1.24
CA ILE A 86 16.10 -8.80 -1.69
C ILE A 86 15.94 -10.32 -1.74
N ALA A 87 15.34 -10.93 -0.71
CA ALA A 87 15.15 -12.37 -0.63
C ALA A 87 14.20 -12.92 -1.72
N GLU A 88 13.13 -12.19 -2.03
CA GLU A 88 12.24 -12.50 -3.16
C GLU A 88 12.89 -12.15 -4.52
N GLY A 89 14.04 -11.48 -4.51
CA GLY A 89 14.76 -11.07 -5.70
C GLY A 89 14.07 -9.96 -6.49
N TYR A 90 13.24 -9.13 -5.85
CA TYR A 90 12.66 -7.94 -6.48
C TYR A 90 13.72 -6.84 -6.66
N SER A 91 14.63 -6.72 -5.70
CA SER A 91 15.79 -5.83 -5.76
C SER A 91 17.06 -6.69 -5.85
N ARG A 92 17.74 -6.67 -7.00
CA ARG A 92 18.97 -7.44 -7.28
C ARG A 92 20.10 -6.50 -7.66
N GLU A 93 21.35 -6.95 -7.51
CA GLU A 93 22.51 -6.18 -7.92
C GLU A 93 22.46 -5.86 -9.44
N VAL A 94 22.64 -4.58 -9.78
CA VAL A 94 22.62 -4.12 -11.18
C VAL A 94 23.70 -3.05 -11.37
N ARG A 95 24.57 -3.24 -12.38
CA ARG A 95 25.57 -2.24 -12.83
C ARG A 95 26.43 -1.68 -11.69
N GLY A 96 26.90 -2.55 -10.79
CA GLY A 96 27.78 -2.17 -9.68
C GLY A 96 27.09 -1.52 -8.48
N ARG A 97 25.74 -1.47 -8.45
CA ARG A 97 24.97 -1.11 -7.26
C ARG A 97 24.49 -2.37 -6.56
N SER A 98 24.74 -2.45 -5.25
CA SER A 98 24.33 -3.59 -4.42
C SER A 98 22.81 -3.73 -4.34
N ALA A 99 22.33 -4.95 -4.03
CA ALA A 99 20.91 -5.20 -3.82
C ALA A 99 20.32 -4.34 -2.68
N ASP A 100 21.09 -4.10 -1.61
CA ASP A 100 20.70 -3.20 -0.52
C ASP A 100 20.52 -1.75 -1.00
N GLU A 101 21.46 -1.22 -1.80
CA GLU A 101 21.35 0.15 -2.34
C GLU A 101 20.17 0.32 -3.30
N ILE A 102 19.80 -0.75 -4.02
CA ILE A 102 18.65 -0.75 -4.91
C ILE A 102 17.36 -0.80 -4.09
N ALA A 103 17.26 -1.74 -3.14
CA ALA A 103 16.08 -1.90 -2.29
C ALA A 103 15.79 -0.67 -1.41
N GLU A 104 16.83 -0.02 -0.86
CA GLU A 104 16.66 1.24 -0.12
C GLU A 104 16.21 2.38 -1.04
N GLY A 105 16.70 2.41 -2.29
CA GLY A 105 16.23 3.34 -3.31
C GLY A 105 14.76 3.13 -3.65
N ASP A 106 14.37 1.87 -3.88
CA ASP A 106 12.99 1.47 -4.18
C ASP A 106 12.04 1.85 -3.03
N PHE A 107 12.49 1.64 -1.78
CA PHE A 107 11.75 2.07 -0.58
C PHE A 107 11.49 3.57 -0.59
N MET A 108 12.53 4.37 -0.79
CA MET A 108 12.43 5.84 -0.78
C MET A 108 11.61 6.35 -1.97
N GLU A 109 11.65 5.69 -3.12
CA GLU A 109 10.82 6.05 -4.27
C GLU A 109 9.33 5.72 -4.04
N LEU A 110 9.02 4.59 -3.38
CA LEU A 110 7.64 4.29 -2.99
C LEU A 110 7.11 5.31 -1.96
N ILE A 111 7.97 5.82 -1.07
CA ILE A 111 7.61 6.93 -0.16
C ILE A 111 7.37 8.23 -0.95
N SER A 112 8.26 8.60 -1.88
CA SER A 112 8.13 9.85 -2.66
C SER A 112 6.91 9.86 -3.57
N ARG A 113 6.51 8.67 -4.07
CA ARG A 113 5.26 8.45 -4.82
C ARG A 113 4.03 8.30 -3.92
N SER A 114 4.19 8.47 -2.61
CA SER A 114 3.15 8.34 -1.60
C SER A 114 2.43 6.98 -1.62
N MET A 115 3.13 5.91 -2.01
CA MET A 115 2.63 4.54 -1.89
C MET A 115 2.82 4.00 -0.46
N LEU A 116 3.86 4.49 0.23
CA LEU A 116 4.14 4.17 1.63
C LEU A 116 4.03 5.43 2.48
N ARG A 117 3.47 5.28 3.68
CA ARG A 117 3.44 6.31 4.72
C ARG A 117 4.67 6.15 5.61
N PRO A 118 5.58 7.13 5.70
CA PRO A 118 6.68 7.06 6.66
C PRO A 118 6.16 7.15 8.10
N SER A 119 6.67 6.30 8.99
CA SER A 119 6.49 6.48 10.44
C SER A 119 7.49 7.53 10.94
N GLN A 120 7.04 8.41 11.84
CA GLN A 120 7.84 9.54 12.36
C GLN A 120 8.86 9.12 13.43
N GLN A 121 8.90 7.86 13.85
CA GLN A 121 9.80 7.42 14.92
C GLN A 121 11.18 7.03 14.36
N SER A 122 12.12 7.98 14.36
CA SER A 122 13.55 7.65 14.35
C SER A 122 13.90 7.12 15.75
N ILE A 123 14.13 5.81 15.87
CA ILE A 123 14.36 5.18 17.18
C ILE A 123 15.83 5.35 17.63
N HIS A 124 16.75 5.73 16.71
CA HIS A 124 18.20 5.65 16.96
C HIS A 124 19.01 6.89 16.52
N GLY A 125 18.40 8.06 16.39
CA GLY A 125 19.13 9.30 16.05
C GLY A 125 19.74 9.32 14.64
N ARG A 126 19.47 8.30 13.81
CA ARG A 126 19.72 8.35 12.36
C ARG A 126 18.64 9.21 11.71
N LYS A 127 19.06 10.23 10.96
CA LYS A 127 18.18 10.98 10.06
C LYS A 127 17.64 10.00 9.01
N GLY A 128 16.36 9.66 9.06
CA GLY A 128 15.74 8.75 8.08
C GLY A 128 14.41 8.16 8.56
N VAL A 129 13.71 7.48 7.64
CA VAL A 129 12.45 6.77 7.87
C VAL A 129 12.77 5.34 8.29
N ASP A 130 12.53 4.96 9.55
CA ASP A 130 12.90 3.62 10.06
C ASP A 130 11.78 2.57 9.91
N ALA A 131 10.55 3.02 9.73
CA ALA A 131 9.38 2.19 9.48
C ALA A 131 8.40 2.89 8.55
N CYS A 132 7.52 2.12 7.93
CA CYS A 132 6.42 2.63 7.12
C CYS A 132 5.12 1.89 7.40
N GLN A 133 4.02 2.47 6.97
CA GLN A 133 2.72 1.83 6.87
C GLN A 133 2.23 1.91 5.42
N VAL A 134 1.49 0.91 4.96
CA VAL A 134 0.76 1.01 3.70
C VAL A 134 -0.53 1.77 3.99
N HIS A 135 -0.84 2.78 3.19
CA HIS A 135 -2.12 3.47 3.32
C HIS A 135 -3.28 2.56 2.90
N ASP A 136 -4.42 2.62 3.59
CA ASP A 136 -5.61 1.79 3.31
C ASP A 136 -5.95 1.66 1.83
N LEU A 137 -6.20 2.78 1.14
CA LEU A 137 -6.54 2.76 -0.28
C LEU A 137 -5.43 2.20 -1.17
N ILE A 138 -4.16 2.41 -0.79
CA ILE A 138 -3.02 1.87 -1.52
C ILE A 138 -2.90 0.36 -1.29
N ARG A 139 -3.23 -0.10 -0.09
CA ARG A 139 -3.32 -1.52 0.25
C ARG A 139 -4.41 -2.19 -0.56
N GLU A 140 -5.58 -1.57 -0.71
CA GLU A 140 -6.69 -2.13 -1.50
C GLU A 140 -6.29 -2.34 -2.97
N ILE A 141 -5.66 -1.35 -3.59
CA ILE A 141 -5.18 -1.52 -4.96
C ILE A 141 -4.02 -2.54 -5.05
N SER A 142 -3.14 -2.61 -4.04
CA SER A 142 -2.07 -3.62 -3.99
C SER A 142 -2.64 -5.03 -3.88
N ILE A 143 -3.69 -5.24 -3.07
CA ILE A 143 -4.37 -6.54 -2.94
C ILE A 143 -5.02 -6.91 -4.26
N LYS A 144 -5.85 -6.02 -4.81
CA LYS A 144 -6.52 -6.28 -6.09
C LYS A 144 -5.54 -6.65 -7.19
N LYS A 145 -4.48 -5.87 -7.37
CA LYS A 145 -3.47 -6.13 -8.41
C LYS A 145 -2.67 -7.40 -8.12
N SER A 146 -2.35 -7.65 -6.87
CA SER A 146 -1.66 -8.88 -6.47
C SER A 146 -2.50 -10.13 -6.75
N THR A 147 -3.83 -10.05 -6.60
CA THR A 147 -4.75 -11.13 -6.93
C THR A 147 -4.94 -11.28 -8.45
N GLU A 148 -5.07 -10.16 -9.19
CA GLU A 148 -5.16 -10.19 -10.67
C GLU A 148 -3.91 -10.79 -11.32
N GLU A 149 -2.74 -10.62 -10.71
CA GLU A 149 -1.44 -11.09 -11.23
C GLU A 149 -0.96 -12.41 -10.58
N ASP A 150 -1.76 -13.05 -9.71
CA ASP A 150 -1.36 -14.22 -8.90
C ASP A 150 0.01 -14.02 -8.19
N PHE A 151 0.30 -12.79 -7.78
CA PHE A 151 1.63 -12.36 -7.33
C PHE A 151 1.99 -12.86 -5.93
N VAL A 152 0.99 -12.93 -5.04
CA VAL A 152 1.14 -13.41 -3.66
C VAL A 152 0.06 -14.43 -3.39
N PHE A 153 0.46 -15.56 -2.82
CA PHE A 153 -0.47 -16.53 -2.27
C PHE A 153 -0.76 -16.19 -0.81
N THR A 154 -1.98 -15.75 -0.52
CA THR A 154 -2.46 -15.62 0.86
C THR A 154 -3.19 -16.89 1.23
N LEU A 155 -2.67 -17.63 2.22
CA LEU A 155 -3.43 -18.70 2.86
C LEU A 155 -4.57 -18.01 3.61
N GLU A 156 -5.82 -18.20 3.17
CA GLU A 156 -6.96 -17.85 3.99
C GLU A 156 -6.82 -18.62 5.32
N GLU A 157 -6.82 -17.89 6.43
CA GLU A 157 -6.89 -18.52 7.75
C GLU A 157 -8.17 -19.35 7.79
N GLY A 158 -8.03 -20.65 7.58
CA GLY A 158 -9.10 -21.61 7.76
C GLY A 158 -9.68 -21.41 9.15
N TYR A 159 -11.00 -21.24 9.21
CA TYR A 159 -11.79 -21.21 10.43
C TYR A 159 -11.23 -22.20 11.46
N GLY A 160 -11.02 -21.69 12.69
CA GLY A 160 -10.23 -22.29 13.76
C GLY A 160 -10.20 -23.81 13.83
N LEU A 161 -9.00 -24.36 13.78
CA LEU A 161 -8.71 -25.58 14.52
C LEU A 161 -8.59 -25.19 16.00
N SER A 162 -9.73 -25.19 16.68
CA SER A 162 -9.77 -25.33 18.12
C SER A 162 -9.04 -26.61 18.51
N ARG A 163 -7.97 -26.46 19.30
CA ARG A 163 -7.42 -27.49 20.17
C ARG A 163 -7.49 -27.00 21.59
#